data_AF-A0A8T6SII3-F1
#
_entry.id   AF-A0A8T6SII3-F1
#
_cell.length_a   1.000
_cell.length_b   1.000
_cell.length_c   1.000
_cell.angle_alpha   90.00
_cell.angle_beta   90.00
_cell.angle_gamma   90.00
#
_symmetry.space_group_name_H-M   'P 1'
#
loop_
_entity.id
_entity.type
_entity.pdbx_description
1 polymer ?
#
loop_
_entity_poly.entity_id
_entity_poly.type
_entity_poly.pdbx_seq_one_letter_code
_entity_poly.pdbx_strand_id
1 'polypeptide(L)'
;ADMYGKPIPVPKHRIIPAKERTRITIGNGVQLNIIETLGHASHHLSYFEIKSQGVFVGDAAGVYLRKEDVVVPTTPSPFRLDIALSTLQKVADLKPTSLYYSHFGKAYNAIDRLRAYEDQLKLWAETAKEGIENSED
;
A
#
# COMPACT_ATOMS: atom_id res chain seq x y z
N ALA A 1 10.66 13.24 15.23
CA ALA A 1 9.71 14.35 14.95
C ALA A 1 10.44 15.66 14.66
N ASP A 2 11.76 15.72 14.90
CA ASP A 2 12.55 16.94 14.81
C ASP A 2 12.71 17.49 13.39
N MET A 3 12.55 16.65 12.36
CA MET A 3 12.63 17.06 10.95
C MET A 3 11.33 17.65 10.37
N TYR A 4 10.16 17.28 10.89
CA TYR A 4 8.86 17.61 10.28
C TYR A 4 7.90 18.35 11.21
N GLY A 5 8.28 18.58 12.46
CA GLY A 5 7.40 19.15 13.49
C GLY A 5 6.29 18.17 13.91
N LYS A 6 5.52 18.56 14.95
CA LYS A 6 4.34 17.79 15.35
C LYS A 6 3.14 18.16 14.46
N PRO A 7 2.39 17.18 13.93
CA PRO A 7 1.16 17.46 13.20
C PRO A 7 0.17 18.24 14.08
N ILE A 8 -0.50 19.25 13.51
CA ILE A 8 -1.59 19.95 14.19
C ILE A 8 -2.79 18.99 14.25
N PRO A 9 -3.36 18.71 15.45
CA PRO A 9 -4.48 17.78 15.55
C PRO A 9 -5.75 18.37 14.92
N VAL A 10 -6.57 17.49 14.35
CA VAL A 10 -7.94 17.84 13.93
C VAL A 10 -8.95 17.50 15.03
N PRO A 11 -10.05 18.25 15.18
CA PRO A 11 -11.09 17.91 16.16
C PRO A 11 -11.64 16.49 15.97
N LYS A 12 -11.77 15.72 17.05
CA LYS A 12 -12.18 14.30 17.00
C LYS A 12 -13.51 14.08 16.27
N HIS A 13 -14.46 15.00 16.41
CA HIS A 13 -15.77 14.92 15.74
C HIS A 13 -15.69 15.06 14.20
N ARG A 14 -14.53 15.46 13.65
CA ARG A 14 -14.26 15.53 12.21
C ARG A 14 -13.57 14.26 11.68
N ILE A 15 -13.27 13.29 12.54
CA ILE A 15 -12.66 12.01 12.16
C ILE A 15 -13.74 10.94 12.15
N ILE A 16 -13.88 10.26 11.02
CA ILE A 16 -14.73 9.07 10.90
C ILE A 16 -13.80 7.85 10.84
N PRO A 17 -13.81 6.96 11.84
CA PRO A 17 -13.03 5.73 11.79
C PRO A 17 -13.52 4.84 10.65
N ALA A 18 -12.63 4.55 9.71
CA ALA A 18 -12.89 3.63 8.63
C ALA A 18 -12.44 2.22 9.02
N LYS A 19 -13.17 1.22 8.52
CA LYS A 19 -12.86 -0.21 8.69
C LYS A 19 -12.96 -0.94 7.36
N GLU A 20 -12.40 -2.13 7.30
CA GLU A 20 -12.58 -3.08 6.20
C GLU A 20 -14.05 -3.12 5.70
N ARG A 21 -14.23 -3.14 4.38
CA ARG A 21 -15.53 -3.16 3.68
C ARG A 21 -16.46 -1.96 3.91
N THR A 22 -16.01 -0.90 4.60
CA THR A 22 -16.78 0.36 4.67
C THR A 22 -16.95 0.92 3.27
N ARG A 23 -18.17 1.29 2.88
CA ARG A 23 -18.44 1.98 1.62
C ARG A 23 -18.66 3.47 1.87
N ILE A 24 -18.01 4.31 1.08
CA ILE A 24 -18.21 5.76 1.11
C ILE A 24 -18.58 6.26 -0.28
N THR A 25 -19.46 7.27 -0.31
CA THR A 25 -19.84 7.99 -1.51
C THR A 25 -19.24 9.38 -1.46
N ILE A 26 -18.54 9.80 -2.50
CA ILE A 26 -17.89 11.12 -2.59
C ILE A 26 -18.24 11.84 -3.89
N GLY A 27 -18.25 13.18 -3.81
CA GLY A 27 -18.50 14.05 -4.97
C GLY A 27 -19.80 13.70 -5.71
N ASN A 28 -19.69 13.54 -7.03
CA ASN A 28 -20.81 13.25 -7.93
C ASN A 28 -21.24 11.76 -7.91
N GLY A 29 -21.28 11.14 -6.73
CA GLY A 29 -21.74 9.76 -6.55
C GLY A 29 -20.68 8.67 -6.72
N VAL A 30 -19.39 9.02 -6.70
CA VAL A 30 -18.28 8.04 -6.77
C VAL A 30 -18.33 7.11 -5.56
N GLN A 31 -18.30 5.80 -5.80
CA GLN A 31 -18.37 4.78 -4.75
C GLN A 31 -16.98 4.20 -4.49
N LEU A 32 -16.51 4.31 -3.25
CA LEU A 32 -15.27 3.70 -2.80
C LEU A 32 -15.57 2.64 -1.74
N ASN A 33 -15.01 1.44 -1.91
CA ASN A 33 -14.89 0.47 -0.83
C ASN A 33 -13.53 0.65 -0.16
N ILE A 34 -13.53 0.76 1.16
CA ILE A 34 -12.32 0.80 1.98
C ILE A 34 -11.83 -0.63 2.20
N ILE A 35 -10.51 -0.81 2.08
CA ILE A 35 -9.81 -2.07 2.28
C ILE A 35 -8.72 -1.82 3.31
N GLU A 36 -8.62 -2.66 4.33
CA GLU A 36 -7.48 -2.60 5.24
C GLU A 36 -6.26 -3.20 4.54
N THR A 37 -5.19 -2.44 4.37
CA THR A 37 -4.01 -2.90 3.63
C THR A 37 -2.78 -2.80 4.50
N LEU A 38 -2.75 -3.70 5.48
CA LEU A 38 -1.76 -3.73 6.56
C LEU A 38 -0.40 -4.26 6.08
N GLY A 39 0.63 -4.12 6.91
CA GLY A 39 1.99 -4.60 6.64
C GLY A 39 2.99 -3.46 6.54
N HIS A 40 2.70 -2.47 5.68
CA HIS A 40 3.41 -1.19 5.64
C HIS A 40 3.21 -0.39 6.94
N ALA A 41 1.96 -0.28 7.39
CA ALA A 41 1.61 0.25 8.70
C ALA A 41 0.41 -0.49 9.27
N SER A 42 0.28 -0.53 10.60
CA SER A 42 -0.80 -1.23 11.31
C SER A 42 -2.19 -0.64 11.11
N HIS A 43 -2.30 0.54 10.50
CA HIS A 43 -3.52 1.30 10.30
C HIS A 43 -3.70 1.74 8.83
N HIS A 44 -2.93 1.14 7.92
CA HIS A 44 -2.95 1.53 6.51
C HIS A 44 -4.25 1.07 5.82
N LEU A 45 -4.79 1.93 4.96
CA LEU A 45 -6.02 1.71 4.19
C LEU A 45 -5.76 1.94 2.70
N SER A 46 -6.48 1.19 1.87
CA SER A 46 -6.60 1.43 0.44
C SER A 46 -8.06 1.60 0.04
N TYR A 47 -8.30 2.20 -1.13
CA TYR A 47 -9.65 2.52 -1.59
C TYR A 47 -9.88 1.95 -2.98
N PHE A 48 -10.86 1.06 -3.13
CA PHE A 48 -11.27 0.49 -4.40
C PHE A 48 -12.47 1.24 -4.97
N GLU A 49 -12.29 1.84 -6.14
CA GLU A 49 -13.34 2.56 -6.84
C GLU A 49 -14.09 1.61 -7.78
N ILE A 50 -15.40 1.49 -7.56
CA ILE A 50 -16.21 0.40 -8.12
C ILE A 50 -16.33 0.46 -9.64
N LYS A 51 -16.48 1.67 -10.22
CA LYS A 51 -16.79 1.82 -11.64
C LYS A 51 -15.56 1.58 -12.52
N SER A 52 -14.42 2.14 -12.16
CA SER A 52 -13.15 1.97 -12.87
C SER A 52 -12.43 0.68 -12.52
N GLN A 53 -12.81 0.05 -11.39
CA GLN A 53 -12.08 -1.09 -10.80
C GLN A 53 -10.62 -0.75 -10.51
N GLY A 54 -10.33 0.51 -10.19
CA GLY A 54 -9.00 0.95 -9.79
C GLY A 54 -8.85 1.02 -8.28
N VAL A 55 -7.63 0.80 -7.78
CA VAL A 55 -7.32 0.83 -6.35
C VAL A 55 -6.37 1.98 -6.07
N PHE A 56 -6.79 2.93 -5.22
CA PHE A 56 -5.88 3.87 -4.55
C PHE A 56 -5.15 3.11 -3.46
N VAL A 57 -3.96 2.63 -3.80
CA VAL A 57 -3.28 1.59 -3.03
C VAL A 57 -2.44 2.14 -1.87
N GLY A 58 -2.27 3.47 -1.80
CA GLY A 58 -1.39 4.07 -0.81
C GLY A 58 0.04 3.56 -1.02
N ASP A 59 0.69 3.19 0.08
CA ASP A 59 2.03 2.60 0.08
C ASP A 59 1.99 1.08 0.26
N ALA A 60 0.79 0.46 0.29
CA ALA A 60 0.65 -0.98 0.45
C ALA A 60 1.17 -1.79 -0.75
N ALA A 61 1.40 -1.15 -1.90
CA ALA A 61 2.00 -1.79 -3.08
C ALA A 61 3.37 -1.21 -3.46
N GLY A 62 4.07 -0.55 -2.51
CA GLY A 62 5.36 0.06 -2.74
C GLY A 62 5.29 1.41 -3.47
N VAL A 63 6.45 1.93 -3.88
CA VAL A 63 6.58 3.10 -4.74
C VAL A 63 6.80 2.63 -6.17
N TYR A 64 5.91 3.00 -7.09
CA TYR A 64 6.11 2.70 -8.52
C TYR A 64 6.85 3.82 -9.24
N LEU A 65 8.06 3.51 -9.71
CA LEU A 65 8.89 4.40 -10.52
C LEU A 65 8.61 4.14 -12.00
N ARG A 66 7.69 4.91 -12.57
CA ARG A 66 7.18 4.69 -13.94
C ARG A 66 8.27 4.73 -15.02
N LYS A 67 9.29 5.59 -14.89
CA LYS A 67 10.31 5.75 -15.94
C LYS A 67 11.19 4.50 -16.06
N GLU A 68 11.48 3.86 -14.94
CA GLU A 68 12.33 2.69 -14.80
C GLU A 68 11.51 1.38 -14.85
N ASP A 69 10.18 1.49 -14.77
CA ASP A 69 9.22 0.38 -14.65
C ASP A 69 9.48 -0.55 -13.45
N VAL A 70 9.94 0.03 -12.33
CA VAL A 70 10.30 -0.69 -11.11
C VAL A 70 9.38 -0.31 -9.96
N VAL A 71 9.07 -1.29 -9.10
CA VAL A 71 8.44 -1.04 -7.80
C VAL A 71 9.49 -1.13 -6.70
N VAL A 72 9.56 -0.12 -5.85
CA VAL A 72 10.51 -0.02 -4.74
C VAL A 72 9.79 -0.27 -3.42
N PRO A 73 10.32 -1.10 -2.51
CA PRO A 73 9.67 -1.36 -1.23
C PRO A 73 9.53 -0.18 -0.29
N THR A 74 8.38 -0.15 0.38
CA THR A 74 8.01 0.81 1.43
C THR A 74 7.92 0.08 2.76
N THR A 75 9.07 -0.15 3.40
CA THR A 75 9.18 -1.00 4.60
C THR A 75 9.56 -0.23 5.87
N PRO A 76 8.78 0.79 6.29
CA PRO A 76 9.08 1.51 7.53
C PRO A 76 8.93 0.59 8.74
N SER A 77 9.74 0.80 9.77
CA SER A 77 9.60 0.05 11.03
C SER A 77 8.36 0.54 11.81
N PRO A 78 7.56 -0.36 12.42
CA PRO A 78 7.66 -1.82 12.33
C PRO A 78 7.01 -2.36 11.03
N PHE A 79 7.78 -3.08 10.22
CA PHE A 79 7.29 -3.73 9.01
C PHE A 79 6.97 -5.21 9.28
N ARG A 80 5.89 -5.71 8.68
CA ARG A 80 5.43 -7.11 8.83
C ARG A 80 5.26 -7.76 7.47
N LEU A 81 6.26 -8.52 7.05
CA LEU A 81 6.32 -9.15 5.72
C LEU A 81 5.15 -10.10 5.46
N ASP A 82 4.84 -10.98 6.42
CA ASP A 82 3.72 -11.92 6.36
C ASP A 82 2.38 -11.22 6.10
N ILE A 83 2.16 -10.11 6.82
CA ILE A 83 0.94 -9.31 6.70
C ILE A 83 0.93 -8.55 5.37
N ALA A 84 2.06 -7.97 4.94
CA ALA A 84 2.17 -7.26 3.67
C ALA A 84 1.87 -8.18 2.48
N LEU A 85 2.43 -9.40 2.47
CA LEU A 85 2.16 -10.39 1.42
C LEU A 85 0.68 -10.80 1.37
N SER A 86 0.04 -11.00 2.53
CA SER A 86 -1.40 -11.27 2.60
C SER A 86 -2.24 -10.10 2.08
N THR A 87 -1.83 -8.86 2.37
CA THR A 87 -2.44 -7.64 1.83
C THR A 87 -2.37 -7.60 0.30
N LEU A 88 -1.22 -7.96 -0.30
CA LEU A 88 -1.07 -7.96 -1.77
C LEU A 88 -2.01 -8.96 -2.44
N GLN A 89 -2.12 -10.17 -1.88
CA GLN A 89 -3.07 -11.17 -2.37
C GLN A 89 -4.51 -10.65 -2.28
N LYS A 90 -4.89 -10.06 -1.13
CA LYS A 90 -6.23 -9.48 -0.94
C LYS A 90 -6.55 -8.41 -1.98
N VAL A 91 -5.60 -7.55 -2.32
CA VAL A 91 -5.79 -6.52 -3.35
C VAL A 91 -5.87 -7.15 -4.74
N ALA A 92 -5.06 -8.18 -5.03
CA ALA A 92 -5.10 -8.91 -6.29
C ALA A 92 -6.45 -9.62 -6.53
N ASP A 93 -7.08 -10.15 -5.48
CA ASP A 93 -8.38 -10.83 -5.55
C ASP A 93 -9.54 -9.92 -5.97
N LEU A 94 -9.38 -8.59 -5.82
CA LEU A 94 -10.32 -7.60 -6.34
C LEU A 94 -10.28 -7.47 -7.87
N LYS A 95 -9.28 -8.11 -8.51
CA LYS A 95 -9.00 -8.05 -9.95
C LYS A 95 -8.91 -6.61 -10.47
N PRO A 96 -8.09 -5.74 -9.84
CA PRO A 96 -8.02 -4.34 -10.23
C PRO A 96 -7.53 -4.17 -11.66
N THR A 97 -8.09 -3.19 -12.37
CA THR A 97 -7.62 -2.81 -13.71
C THR A 97 -6.42 -1.88 -13.66
N SER A 98 -6.27 -1.13 -12.56
CA SER A 98 -5.20 -0.14 -12.36
C SER A 98 -4.93 0.07 -10.87
N LEU A 99 -3.68 0.44 -10.56
CA LEU A 99 -3.30 0.95 -9.25
C LEU A 99 -3.07 2.46 -9.35
N TYR A 100 -3.55 3.22 -8.38
CA TYR A 100 -3.25 4.63 -8.21
C TYR A 100 -2.31 4.76 -7.02
N TYR A 101 -1.02 4.88 -7.32
CA TYR A 101 0.03 5.01 -6.32
C TYR A 101 0.04 6.41 -5.71
N SER A 102 0.35 6.51 -4.41
CA SER A 102 0.62 7.80 -3.72
C SER A 102 1.74 8.58 -4.41
N HIS A 103 2.68 7.84 -5.00
CA HIS A 103 3.84 8.34 -5.70
C HIS A 103 3.67 8.10 -7.20
N PHE A 104 3.82 9.16 -8.01
CA PHE A 104 3.88 9.08 -9.48
C PHE A 104 2.62 8.60 -10.23
N GLY A 105 1.50 8.37 -9.53
CA GLY A 105 0.15 8.32 -10.09
C GLY A 105 -0.30 6.95 -10.59
N LYS A 106 -1.08 6.92 -11.67
CA LYS A 106 -1.74 5.70 -12.18
C LYS A 106 -0.74 4.71 -12.77
N ALA A 107 -0.89 3.43 -12.51
CA ALA A 107 -0.20 2.33 -13.18
C ALA A 107 -1.22 1.35 -13.77
N TYR A 108 -0.94 0.90 -14.99
CA TYR A 108 -1.67 -0.20 -15.64
C TYR A 108 -1.06 -1.54 -15.25
N ASN A 109 -1.68 -2.65 -15.70
CA ASN A 109 -1.25 -4.01 -15.39
C ASN A 109 -1.15 -4.25 -13.88
N ALA A 110 -2.20 -3.90 -13.15
CA ALA A 110 -2.21 -3.88 -11.68
C ALA A 110 -1.73 -5.20 -11.06
N ILE A 111 -2.18 -6.34 -11.59
CA ILE A 111 -1.77 -7.67 -11.09
C ILE A 111 -0.27 -7.88 -11.24
N ASP A 112 0.32 -7.50 -12.37
CA ASP A 112 1.76 -7.65 -12.59
C ASP A 112 2.57 -6.73 -11.68
N ARG A 113 2.05 -5.54 -11.36
CA ARG A 113 2.70 -4.63 -10.41
C ARG A 113 2.62 -5.11 -8.96
N LEU A 114 1.50 -5.71 -8.56
CA LEU A 114 1.39 -6.37 -7.25
C LEU A 114 2.39 -7.53 -7.13
N ARG A 115 2.49 -8.37 -8.17
CA ARG A 115 3.47 -9.47 -8.23
C ARG A 115 4.91 -8.97 -8.19
N ALA A 116 5.23 -7.97 -8.99
CA ALA A 116 6.56 -7.36 -8.98
C ALA A 116 6.94 -6.83 -7.59
N TYR A 117 5.97 -6.26 -6.86
CA TYR A 117 6.23 -5.81 -5.50
C TYR A 117 6.39 -6.96 -4.50
N GLU A 118 5.56 -8.00 -4.61
CA GLU A 118 5.70 -9.22 -3.82
C GLU A 118 7.09 -9.85 -4.00
N ASP A 119 7.58 -9.93 -5.24
CA ASP A 119 8.91 -10.45 -5.56
C ASP A 119 10.01 -9.58 -4.96
N GLN A 120 9.88 -8.25 -5.03
CA GLN A 120 10.79 -7.32 -4.36
C GLN A 120 10.80 -7.54 -2.85
N LEU A 121 9.64 -7.63 -2.19
CA LEU A 121 9.57 -7.86 -0.75
C LEU A 121 10.29 -9.15 -0.33
N LYS A 122 10.10 -10.24 -1.08
CA LYS A 122 10.79 -11.51 -0.83
C LYS A 122 12.30 -11.40 -1.03
N LEU A 123 12.72 -10.78 -2.13
CA LEU A 123 14.14 -10.57 -2.43
C LEU A 123 14.83 -9.78 -1.32
N TRP A 124 14.28 -8.62 -0.96
CA TRP A 124 14.87 -7.76 0.07
C TRP A 124 14.86 -8.42 1.44
N ALA A 125 13.85 -9.21 1.77
CA ALA A 125 13.82 -9.96 3.03
C ALA A 125 14.92 -11.02 3.08
N GLU A 126 15.13 -11.79 2.01
CA GLU A 126 16.22 -12.76 1.96
C GLU A 126 17.58 -12.08 1.98
N THR A 127 17.79 -11.02 1.18
CA THR A 127 19.05 -10.25 1.18
C THR A 127 19.36 -9.67 2.56
N ALA A 128 18.37 -9.15 3.28
CA ALA A 128 18.57 -8.64 4.63
C ALA A 128 18.93 -9.77 5.62
N LYS A 129 18.29 -10.93 5.49
CA LYS A 129 18.57 -12.10 6.31
C LYS A 129 19.98 -12.64 6.05
N GLU A 130 20.35 -12.85 4.79
CA GLU A 130 21.71 -13.23 4.38
C GLU A 130 22.73 -12.19 4.86
N GLY A 131 22.41 -10.91 4.79
CA GLY A 131 23.26 -9.84 5.30
C GLY A 131 23.54 -9.98 6.79
N ILE A 132 22.53 -10.32 7.59
CA ILE A 132 22.67 -10.57 9.04
C ILE A 132 23.47 -11.85 9.30
N GLU A 133 23.19 -12.92 8.57
CA GLU A 133 23.87 -14.22 8.72
C GLU A 133 25.34 -14.17 8.30
N ASN A 134 25.67 -13.42 7.24
CA ASN A 134 27.04 -13.24 6.75
C ASN A 134 27.80 -12.11 7.47
N SER A 135 27.12 -11.27 8.25
CA SER A 135 27.76 -10.28 9.11
C SER A 135 28.22 -10.86 10.46
N GLU A 136 28.72 -12.10 10.47
CA GLU A 136 29.61 -12.58 11.55
C GLU A 136 30.95 -11.81 11.46
N ASP A 137 30.92 -10.53 11.85
CA ASP A 137 31.94 -9.70 12.54
C ASP A 137 31.43 -8.26 12.76
#